data_AF-A0A8B2XSC1-F1
#
_entry.id   AF-A0A8B2XSC1-F1
#
_cell.length_a   1.000
_cell.length_b   1.000
_cell.length_c   1.000
_cell.angle_alpha   90.00
_cell.angle_beta   90.00
_cell.angle_gamma   90.00
#
_symmetry.space_group_name_H-M   'P 1'
#
loop_
_entity.id
_entity.type
_entity.pdbx_description
1 polymer ?
#
loop_
_entity_poly.entity_id
_entity_poly.type
_entity_poly.pdbx_seq_one_letter_code
_entity_poly.pdbx_strand_id
1 'polypeptide(L)' 'MSRCPMPGSEPATNGDLSADIRRLEYALIACALQVETIKDCQDKIDAQTQEPASGIN' A
#
# COMPACT_ATOMS: atom_id res chain seq x y z
N MET A 1 -9.34 -2.17 6.15
CA MET A 1 -8.05 -1.91 5.47
C MET A 1 -7.04 -2.93 5.98
N SER A 2 -6.47 -3.74 5.09
CA SER A 2 -5.34 -4.61 5.44
C SER A 2 -4.14 -3.73 5.74
N ARG A 3 -3.48 -3.95 6.89
CA ARG A 3 -2.18 -3.33 7.16
C ARG A 3 -1.14 -4.02 6.28
N CYS A 4 -0.20 -3.27 5.71
CA CYS A 4 0.94 -3.84 5.02
C CYS A 4 1.86 -4.54 6.03
N PRO A 5 1.97 -5.88 6.00
CA PRO A 5 2.84 -6.58 6.94
C PRO A 5 4.29 -6.38 6.51
N MET A 6 5.12 -5.87 7.42
CA MET A 6 6.57 -5.83 7.24
C MET A 6 7.20 -7.03 7.94
N PRO A 7 8.16 -7.72 7.31
CA PRO A 7 8.88 -8.80 7.98
C PRO A 7 9.73 -8.24 9.13
N GLY A 8 9.78 -8.96 10.25
CA GLY A 8 10.76 -8.73 11.29
C GLY A 8 12.17 -9.15 10.84
N SER A 9 13.20 -8.68 11.55
CA SER A 9 14.60 -8.95 11.22
C SER A 9 15.41 -9.19 12.50
N GLU A 10 16.15 -10.30 12.53
CA GLU A 10 17.07 -10.69 13.60
C GLU A 10 18.32 -11.36 12.97
N PRO A 11 19.17 -10.60 12.27
CA PRO A 11 20.26 -11.18 11.49
C PRO A 11 21.43 -11.59 12.39
N ALA A 12 21.95 -12.81 12.18
CA ALA A 12 23.16 -13.29 12.86
C ALA A 12 24.44 -12.99 12.07
N THR A 13 24.31 -12.83 10.74
CA THR A 13 25.41 -12.55 9.82
C THR A 13 25.07 -11.42 8.85
N ASN A 14 26.09 -10.87 8.18
CA ASN A 14 25.88 -9.90 7.10
C ASN A 14 25.12 -10.51 5.91
N GLY A 15 25.20 -11.82 5.72
CA GLY A 15 24.40 -12.55 4.75
C GLY A 15 22.91 -12.51 5.09
N ASP A 16 22.58 -12.76 6.36
CA ASP A 16 21.20 -12.69 6.86
C ASP A 16 20.66 -11.26 6.76
N LEU A 17 21.45 -10.26 7.16
CA LEU A 17 21.08 -8.85 7.03
C LEU A 17 20.78 -8.48 5.58
N SER A 18 21.61 -8.91 4.63
CA SER A 18 21.39 -8.65 3.20
C SER A 18 20.13 -9.35 2.68
N ALA A 19 19.79 -10.53 3.20
CA ALA A 19 18.57 -11.22 2.85
C ALA A 19 17.33 -10.55 3.47
N ASP A 20 17.43 -10.07 4.70
CA ASP A 20 16.38 -9.31 5.39
C ASP A 20 16.07 -8.00 4.68
N ILE A 21 17.09 -7.26 4.25
CA ILE A 21 16.93 -6.03 3.46
C ILE A 21 16.12 -6.33 2.19
N ARG A 22 16.52 -7.34 1.40
CA ARG A 22 15.77 -7.70 0.18
C ARG A 22 14.33 -8.10 0.49
N ARG A 23 14.09 -8.87 1.57
CA ARG A 23 12.73 -9.24 1.99
C ARG A 23 11.89 -8.01 2.35
N LEU A 24 12.48 -7.06 3.06
CA LEU A 24 11.82 -5.80 3.42
C LEU A 24 11.51 -4.95 2.16
N GLU A 25 12.46 -4.85 1.23
CA GLU A 25 12.26 -4.15 -0.05
C GLU A 25 11.08 -4.72 -0.85
N TYR A 26 10.99 -6.06 -0.96
CA TYR A 26 9.85 -6.70 -1.61
C TYR A 26 8.52 -6.44 -0.88
N ALA A 27 8.51 -6.47 0.45
CA ALA A 27 7.31 -6.18 1.24
C ALA A 27 6.86 -4.73 1.06
N LEU A 28 7.80 -3.78 1.00
CA LEU A 28 7.56 -2.37 0.72
C LEU A 28 6.95 -2.16 -0.67
N ILE A 29 7.51 -2.80 -1.71
CA ILE A 29 6.97 -2.73 -3.07
C ILE A 29 5.54 -3.29 -3.12
N ALA A 30 5.32 -4.47 -2.53
CA ALA A 30 3.99 -5.08 -2.48
C ALA A 30 2.98 -4.22 -1.72
N CYS A 31 3.41 -3.54 -0.65
CA CYS A 31 2.59 -2.58 0.07
C CYS A 31 2.23 -1.38 -0.79
N ALA A 32 3.20 -0.77 -1.46
CA ALA A 32 2.98 0.40 -2.30
C ALA A 32 1.92 0.14 -3.38
N LEU A 33 1.99 -1.02 -4.05
CA LEU A 33 1.01 -1.44 -5.05
C LEU A 33 -0.41 -1.59 -4.47
N GLN A 34 -0.53 -2.15 -3.25
CA GLN A 34 -1.82 -2.26 -2.57
C GLN A 34 -2.38 -0.88 -2.20
N VAL A 35 -1.54 0.01 -1.67
CA VAL A 35 -1.94 1.37 -1.29
C VAL A 35 -2.36 2.17 -2.52
N GLU A 36 -1.62 2.06 -3.62
CA GLU A 36 -1.95 2.70 -4.90
C GLU A 36 -3.32 2.22 -5.41
N THR A 37 -3.56 0.91 -5.39
CA THR A 37 -4.87 0.35 -5.77
C THR A 37 -6.00 0.88 -4.91
N ILE A 38 -5.81 0.96 -3.58
CA ILE A 38 -6.81 1.50 -2.65
C ILE A 38 -7.05 2.98 -2.92
N LYS A 39 -5.98 3.75 -3.16
CA LYS A 39 -6.07 5.17 -3.49
C LYS A 39 -6.84 5.38 -4.79
N ASP A 40 -6.55 4.63 -5.85
CA ASP A 40 -7.26 4.72 -7.12
C ASP A 40 -8.77 4.45 -6.96
N CYS A 41 -9.12 3.47 -6.12
CA CYS A 41 -10.52 3.22 -5.78
C CYS A 41 -11.15 4.41 -5.04
N GLN A 42 -10.45 4.99 -4.07
CA GLN A 42 -10.94 6.13 -3.30
C GLN A 42 -11.10 7.37 -4.18
N ASP A 43 -10.10 7.68 -5.03
CA ASP A 43 -10.12 8.84 -5.93
C ASP A 43 -11.31 8.76 -6.91
N LYS A 44 -11.67 7.55 -7.39
CA LYS A 44 -12.87 7.35 -8.23
C LYS A 44 -14.18 7.60 -7.48
N ILE A 45 -14.27 7.12 -6.24
CA ILE A 45 -15.46 7.32 -5.39
C ILE A 45 -15.63 8.81 -5.08
N ASP A 46 -14.53 9.47 -4.72
CA ASP A 46 -14.53 10.90 -4.39
C ASP A 46 -14.95 11.74 -5.59
N ALA A 47 -14.43 11.43 -6.80
CA ALA A 47 -14.83 12.10 -8.04
C ALA A 47 -16.34 11.92 -8.34
N GLN A 48 -16.88 10.71 -8.16
CA GLN A 48 -18.31 10.44 -8.34
C GLN A 48 -19.20 11.14 -7.29
N THR A 49 -18.68 11.32 -6.08
CA THR A 49 -19.40 11.97 -4.97
C THR A 49 -19.33 13.50 -5.08
N GLN A 50 -18.33 14.04 -5.78
CA GLN A 50 -18.19 15.47 -6.08
C GLN A 50 -19.00 15.94 -7.29
N GLU A 51 -19.59 15.03 -8.09
CA GLU A 51 -20.63 15.40 -9.05
C GLU A 51 -21.74 16.12 -8.27
N PRO A 52 -22.08 17.38 -8.61
CA PRO A 52 -23.17 18.06 -7.92
C PRO A 52 -24.40 17.20 -8.10
N ALA A 53 -25.15 16.97 -7.01
CA ALA A 53 -26.48 16.43 -7.11
C ALA A 53 -27.28 17.36 -8.05
N SER A 54 -27.32 17.01 -9.33
CA SER A 54 -28.14 17.66 -10.34
C SER A 54 -29.56 17.14 -10.13
N GLY A 55 -30.09 17.44 -8.95
CA GLY A 55 -31.48 17.31 -8.58
C GLY A 55 -32.03 18.72 -8.52
N ILE A 56 -32.26 19.29 -9.69
CA ILE A 56 -33.20 20.39 -9.86
C ILE A 56 -34.57 19.79 -9.50
N ASN A 57 -35.15 20.24 -8.38
CA ASN A 57 -36.58 20.54 -8.14
C ASN A 57 -36.83 20.77 -6.65
#